data_AF-A0A2G6D931-F1
#
_entry.id   AF-A0A2G6D931-F1
#
_cell.length_a   1.000
_cell.length_b   1.000
_cell.length_c   1.000
_cell.angle_alpha   90.00
_cell.angle_beta   90.00
_cell.angle_gamma   90.00
#
_symmetry.space_group_name_H-M   'P 1'
#
loop_
_entity.id
_entity.type
_entity.pdbx_description
1 polymer ?
#
loop_
_entity_poly.entity_id
_entity_poly.type
_entity_poly.pdbx_seq_one_letter_code
_entity_poly.pdbx_strand_id
1 'polypeptide(L)'
;MASISLTAPTTNNEPSRWMWLLLILSIMITLVAGMIYTQQMMQQVENIEQKQVSLNKSRAVILSQPDAMNINWMRTLNPLAKNIQGDIVWSNSMQQGMIRFANLATLPKGQQYHLWIYDLANAANKPVSIVQFSPDSALPTERLIPFTSSQAITAPYKFMIMLEYTDGDSAPEPLLLAQP
;
A
#
# COMPACT_ATOMS: atom_id res chain seq x y z
N MET A 1 41.58 51.61 -68.60
CA MET A 1 40.68 50.45 -68.77
C MET A 1 40.54 49.76 -67.43
N ALA A 2 39.33 49.28 -67.14
CA ALA A 2 38.69 49.16 -65.83
C ALA A 2 39.31 48.20 -64.80
N SER A 3 39.23 48.59 -63.53
CA SER A 3 39.43 47.75 -62.34
C SER A 3 38.12 47.02 -62.02
N ILE A 4 38.16 45.69 -61.87
CA ILE A 4 36.99 44.86 -61.52
C ILE A 4 37.07 44.55 -60.02
N SER A 5 36.12 45.07 -59.25
CA SER A 5 35.95 44.74 -57.83
C SER A 5 35.03 43.53 -57.69
N LEU A 6 35.53 42.45 -57.08
CA LEU A 6 34.78 41.23 -56.77
C LEU A 6 34.09 41.39 -55.42
N THR A 7 32.76 41.60 -55.39
CA THR A 7 31.98 41.62 -54.15
C THR A 7 31.49 40.20 -53.82
N ALA A 8 31.90 39.67 -52.67
CA ALA A 8 31.39 38.41 -52.13
C ALA A 8 29.94 38.56 -51.63
N PRO A 9 29.06 37.55 -51.78
CA PRO A 9 27.70 37.61 -51.27
C PRO A 9 27.69 37.40 -49.74
N THR A 10 27.21 38.41 -49.01
CA THR A 10 26.91 38.29 -47.57
C THR A 10 25.56 37.60 -47.39
N THR A 11 25.57 36.31 -47.03
CA THR A 11 24.35 35.62 -46.59
C THR A 11 24.08 35.98 -45.13
N ASN A 12 23.23 36.98 -44.92
CA ASN A 12 22.72 37.31 -43.59
C ASN A 12 21.75 36.21 -43.15
N ASN A 13 22.26 35.20 -42.42
CA ASN A 13 21.44 34.23 -41.70
C ASN A 13 20.93 34.89 -40.41
N GLU A 14 19.99 35.83 -40.52
CA GLU A 14 19.22 36.24 -39.35
C GLU A 14 18.24 35.11 -39.00
N PRO A 15 18.31 34.53 -37.79
CA PRO A 15 17.37 33.49 -37.41
C PRO A 15 15.95 34.06 -37.47
N SER A 16 15.09 33.41 -38.25
CA SER A 16 13.69 33.79 -38.42
C SER A 16 13.05 34.04 -37.05
N ARG A 17 12.46 35.23 -36.85
CA ARG A 17 11.79 35.62 -35.58
C ARG A 17 10.77 34.58 -35.11
N TRP A 18 10.23 33.81 -36.04
CA TRP A 18 9.31 32.70 -35.80
C TRP A 18 9.95 31.53 -35.03
N MET A 19 11.23 31.23 -35.30
CA MET A 19 11.99 30.19 -34.59
C MET A 19 12.18 30.54 -33.11
N TRP A 20 12.42 31.81 -32.79
CA TRP A 20 12.54 32.28 -31.41
C TRP A 20 11.23 32.15 -30.63
N LEU A 21 10.09 32.45 -31.27
CA LEU A 21 8.77 32.28 -30.64
C LEU A 21 8.47 30.80 -30.35
N LEU A 22 8.82 29.89 -31.26
CA LEU A 22 8.68 28.44 -31.03
C LEU A 22 9.58 27.94 -29.90
N LEU A 23 10.82 28.45 -29.80
CA LEU A 23 11.75 28.10 -28.72
C LEU A 23 11.22 28.55 -27.35
N ILE A 24 10.75 29.78 -27.23
CA ILE A 24 10.18 30.31 -25.99
C ILE A 24 8.93 29.51 -25.60
N LEU A 25 8.06 29.19 -26.56
CA LEU A 25 6.88 28.38 -26.33
C LEU A 25 7.24 26.97 -25.83
N SER A 26 8.24 26.33 -26.45
CA SER A 26 8.73 25.02 -26.03
C SER A 26 9.28 25.04 -24.60
N ILE A 27 10.08 26.06 -24.25
CA ILE A 27 10.61 26.23 -22.88
C ILE A 27 9.46 26.41 -21.88
N MET A 28 8.48 27.26 -22.18
CA MET A 28 7.32 27.46 -21.30
C MET A 28 6.52 26.18 -21.08
N ILE A 29 6.29 25.38 -22.14
CA ILE A 29 5.61 24.08 -22.03
C ILE A 29 6.41 23.14 -21.12
N THR A 30 7.74 23.06 -21.28
CA THR A 30 8.57 22.20 -20.43
C THR A 30 8.57 22.62 -18.96
N LEU A 31 8.59 23.93 -18.67
CA LEU A 31 8.52 24.44 -17.30
C LEU A 31 7.16 24.15 -16.66
N VAL A 32 6.07 24.36 -17.39
CA VAL A 32 4.71 24.07 -16.89
C VAL A 32 4.52 22.56 -16.69
N ALA A 33 4.98 21.73 -17.62
CA ALA A 33 4.91 20.27 -17.47
C ALA A 33 5.73 19.77 -16.27
N GLY A 34 6.94 20.32 -16.08
CA GLY A 34 7.77 20.06 -14.89
C GLY A 34 7.07 20.46 -13.59
N MET A 35 6.45 21.64 -13.55
CA MET A 35 5.70 22.13 -12.40
C MET A 35 4.50 21.21 -12.07
N ILE A 36 3.70 20.85 -13.06
CA ILE A 36 2.56 19.92 -12.89
C ILE A 36 3.03 18.56 -12.36
N TYR A 37 4.12 18.02 -12.93
CA TYR A 37 4.69 16.75 -12.48
C TYR A 37 5.11 16.79 -11.01
N THR A 38 5.81 17.85 -10.59
CA THR A 38 6.22 18.01 -9.18
C THR A 38 5.02 18.16 -8.23
N GLN A 39 3.96 18.86 -8.65
CA GLN A 39 2.73 19.00 -7.86
C GLN A 39 2.00 17.67 -7.68
N GLN A 40 1.87 16.88 -8.75
CA GLN A 40 1.24 15.56 -8.67
C GLN A 40 1.97 14.63 -7.69
N MET A 41 3.30 14.66 -7.71
CA MET A 41 4.10 13.86 -6.78
C MET A 41 3.90 14.29 -5.32
N MET A 42 3.88 15.61 -5.04
CA MET A 42 3.62 16.11 -3.67
C MET A 42 2.23 15.71 -3.17
N GLN A 43 1.20 15.80 -4.03
CA GLN A 43 -0.16 15.36 -3.67
C GLN A 43 -0.23 13.86 -3.35
N GLN A 44 0.48 13.02 -4.10
CA GLN A 44 0.53 11.58 -3.81
C GLN A 44 1.16 11.28 -2.45
N VAL A 45 2.27 11.93 -2.13
CA VAL A 45 2.96 11.77 -0.83
C VAL A 45 2.06 12.22 0.31
N GLU A 46 1.44 13.39 0.20
CA GLU A 46 0.53 13.92 1.23
C GLU A 46 -0.64 12.97 1.48
N ASN A 47 -1.26 12.43 0.42
CA ASN A 47 -2.36 11.47 0.55
C ASN A 47 -1.92 10.17 1.26
N ILE A 48 -0.72 9.66 0.96
CA ILE A 48 -0.17 8.46 1.62
C ILE A 48 0.09 8.73 3.10
N GLU A 49 0.72 9.87 3.42
CA GLU A 49 1.02 10.26 4.80
C GLU A 49 -0.26 10.46 5.61
N GLN A 50 -1.23 11.21 5.09
CA GLN A 50 -2.52 11.43 5.74
C GLN A 50 -3.25 10.11 6.00
N LYS A 51 -3.24 9.18 5.03
CA LYS A 51 -3.83 7.84 5.21
C LYS A 51 -3.13 7.08 6.33
N GLN A 52 -1.79 7.09 6.38
CA GLN A 52 -1.02 6.40 7.42
C GLN A 52 -1.27 7.00 8.82
N VAL A 53 -1.33 8.34 8.92
CA VAL A 53 -1.69 9.03 10.18
C VAL A 53 -3.10 8.64 10.63
N SER A 54 -4.05 8.60 9.70
CA SER A 54 -5.43 8.19 9.99
C SER A 54 -5.49 6.74 10.51
N LEU A 55 -4.79 5.81 9.86
CA LEU A 55 -4.75 4.40 10.30
C LEU A 55 -4.13 4.25 11.69
N ASN A 56 -3.03 4.96 11.98
CA ASN A 56 -2.41 4.95 13.31
C ASN A 56 -3.35 5.51 14.40
N LYS A 57 -4.10 6.58 14.10
CA LYS A 57 -5.12 7.12 15.01
C LYS A 57 -6.23 6.10 15.27
N SER A 58 -6.76 5.45 14.23
CA SER A 58 -7.76 4.39 14.38
C SER A 58 -7.24 3.23 15.24
N ARG A 59 -5.99 2.81 15.04
CA ARG A 59 -5.34 1.80 15.90
C ARG A 59 -5.30 2.23 17.37
N ALA A 60 -4.93 3.48 17.64
CA ALA A 60 -4.87 4.01 18.99
C ALA A 60 -6.25 4.03 19.67
N VAL A 61 -7.32 4.33 18.91
CA VAL A 61 -8.70 4.28 19.42
C VAL A 61 -9.10 2.86 19.83
N ILE A 62 -8.78 1.85 19.01
CA ILE A 62 -9.05 0.43 19.35
C ILE A 62 -8.27 0.04 20.61
N LEU A 63 -6.99 0.42 20.69
CA LEU A 63 -6.14 0.11 21.85
C LEU A 63 -6.59 0.79 23.15
N SER A 64 -7.32 1.90 23.07
CA SER A 64 -7.88 2.56 24.24
C SER A 64 -9.10 1.86 24.84
N GLN A 65 -9.66 0.85 24.15
CA GLN A 65 -10.81 0.12 24.68
C GLN A 65 -10.40 -0.78 25.84
N PRO A 66 -11.23 -0.91 26.89
CA PRO A 66 -10.93 -1.78 28.04
C PRO A 66 -10.77 -3.26 27.67
N ASP A 67 -11.39 -3.69 26.57
CA ASP A 67 -11.37 -5.06 26.08
C ASP A 67 -10.42 -5.26 24.89
N ALA A 68 -9.55 -4.28 24.63
CA ALA A 68 -8.58 -4.34 23.54
C ALA A 68 -7.57 -5.46 23.78
N MET A 69 -7.49 -6.38 22.82
CA MET A 69 -6.44 -7.37 22.70
C MET A 69 -5.33 -6.81 21.80
N ASN A 70 -4.07 -6.99 22.18
CA ASN A 70 -2.90 -6.64 21.37
C ASN A 70 -1.91 -7.81 21.41
N ILE A 71 -1.82 -8.55 20.31
CA ILE A 71 -1.15 -9.86 20.28
C ILE A 71 -0.15 -9.87 19.13
N ASN A 72 1.11 -10.18 19.45
CA ASN A 72 2.16 -10.30 18.45
C ASN A 72 1.97 -11.54 17.58
N TRP A 73 2.42 -11.45 16.32
CA TRP A 73 2.45 -12.60 15.44
C TRP A 73 3.47 -13.64 15.91
N MET A 74 3.00 -14.87 16.06
CA MET A 74 3.79 -16.09 16.12
C MET A 74 4.00 -16.61 14.70
N ARG A 75 5.24 -17.00 14.40
CA ARG A 75 5.62 -17.55 13.10
C ARG A 75 5.25 -19.02 13.03
N THR A 76 4.74 -19.46 11.89
CA THR A 76 4.62 -20.89 11.58
C THR A 76 5.91 -21.41 10.96
N LEU A 77 5.93 -22.69 10.58
CA LEU A 77 7.03 -23.29 9.82
C LEU A 77 7.05 -22.84 8.35
N ASN A 78 6.08 -22.03 7.90
CA ASN A 78 6.03 -21.54 6.54
C ASN A 78 7.23 -20.59 6.27
N PRO A 79 8.08 -20.85 5.25
CA PRO A 79 9.23 -20.01 4.94
C PRO A 79 8.88 -18.53 4.66
N LEU A 80 7.70 -18.26 4.11
CA LEU A 80 7.21 -16.90 3.85
C LEU A 80 7.01 -16.11 5.16
N ALA A 81 6.76 -16.79 6.29
CA ALA A 81 6.56 -16.16 7.59
C ALA A 81 7.87 -15.76 8.30
N LYS A 82 9.03 -16.21 7.81
CA LYS A 82 10.31 -16.15 8.54
C LYS A 82 10.68 -14.75 9.03
N ASN A 83 10.44 -13.73 8.21
CA ASN A 83 10.83 -12.34 8.48
C ASN A 83 9.65 -11.42 8.78
N ILE A 84 8.43 -11.96 8.80
CA ILE A 84 7.23 -11.17 9.09
C ILE A 84 7.22 -10.85 10.59
N GLN A 85 6.87 -9.61 10.90
CA GLN A 85 6.71 -9.09 12.25
C GLN A 85 5.44 -8.26 12.33
N GLY A 86 5.05 -7.87 13.54
CA GLY A 86 3.87 -7.07 13.81
C GLY A 86 2.93 -7.80 14.77
N ASP A 87 1.68 -7.37 14.74
CA ASP A 87 0.68 -7.70 15.74
C ASP A 87 -0.72 -7.53 15.16
N ILE A 88 -1.68 -8.08 15.89
CA ILE A 88 -3.10 -7.83 15.69
C ILE A 88 -3.65 -7.14 16.92
N VAL A 89 -4.43 -6.09 16.69
CA VAL A 89 -5.27 -5.49 17.71
C VAL A 89 -6.74 -5.75 17.40
N TRP A 90 -7.52 -6.02 18.45
CA TRP A 90 -8.95 -6.35 18.32
C TRP A 90 -9.71 -5.86 19.55
N SER A 91 -10.93 -5.34 19.36
CA SER A 91 -11.86 -5.04 20.45
C SER A 91 -13.20 -5.74 20.17
N ASN A 92 -13.68 -6.54 21.13
CA ASN A 92 -14.98 -7.20 21.06
C ASN A 92 -16.11 -6.17 21.10
N SER A 93 -16.01 -5.13 21.93
CA SER A 93 -17.03 -4.11 22.09
C SER A 93 -17.21 -3.28 20.81
N MET A 94 -16.11 -2.99 20.11
CA MET A 94 -16.15 -2.28 18.83
C MET A 94 -16.44 -3.19 17.63
N GLN A 95 -16.22 -4.51 17.74
CA GLN A 95 -16.19 -5.46 16.61
C GLN A 95 -15.24 -5.01 15.47
N GLN A 96 -14.12 -4.40 15.87
CA GLN A 96 -13.14 -3.80 14.97
C GLN A 96 -11.73 -4.20 15.40
N GLY A 97 -10.86 -4.33 14.41
CA GLY A 97 -9.46 -4.59 14.64
C GLY A 97 -8.55 -3.97 13.60
N MET A 98 -7.26 -4.08 13.86
CA MET A 98 -6.22 -3.67 12.94
C MET A 98 -5.07 -4.67 12.96
N ILE A 99 -4.67 -5.09 11.77
CA ILE A 99 -3.49 -5.92 11.58
C ILE A 99 -2.32 -5.00 11.27
N ARG A 100 -1.20 -5.21 11.95
CA ARG A 100 0.09 -4.62 11.63
C ARG A 100 1.03 -5.69 11.10
N PHE A 101 1.66 -5.40 9.96
CA PHE A 101 2.74 -6.22 9.43
C PHE A 101 3.96 -5.36 9.14
N ALA A 102 5.13 -5.89 9.42
CA ALA A 102 6.38 -5.46 8.81
C ALA A 102 6.95 -6.59 7.94
N ASN A 103 7.49 -6.23 6.77
CA ASN A 103 8.09 -7.17 5.80
C ASN A 103 7.11 -8.21 5.24
N LEU A 104 5.83 -7.86 5.08
CA LEU A 104 4.87 -8.73 4.39
C LEU A 104 5.21 -8.82 2.90
N ALA A 105 5.45 -10.05 2.42
CA ALA A 105 5.82 -10.29 1.03
C ALA A 105 4.65 -10.03 0.06
N THR A 106 4.98 -9.59 -1.15
CA THR A 106 4.05 -9.61 -2.28
C THR A 106 3.83 -11.06 -2.73
N LEU A 107 2.57 -11.41 -3.00
CA LEU A 107 2.22 -12.75 -3.45
C LEU A 107 2.13 -12.84 -4.99
N PRO A 108 2.39 -14.03 -5.57
CA PRO A 108 2.06 -14.30 -6.97
C PRO A 108 0.58 -14.06 -7.28
N LYS A 109 0.26 -13.89 -8.57
CA LYS A 109 -1.14 -13.87 -9.02
C LYS A 109 -1.84 -15.17 -8.62
N GLY A 110 -3.08 -15.05 -8.16
CA GLY A 110 -3.90 -16.17 -7.71
C GLY A 110 -3.65 -16.59 -6.26
N GLN A 111 -2.91 -15.78 -5.48
CA GLN A 111 -2.75 -15.95 -4.05
C GLN A 111 -3.16 -14.68 -3.31
N GLN A 112 -3.71 -14.84 -2.10
CA GLN A 112 -4.06 -13.75 -1.21
C GLN A 112 -3.89 -14.15 0.25
N TYR A 113 -3.73 -13.16 1.12
CA TYR A 113 -3.77 -13.41 2.56
C TYR A 113 -5.21 -13.34 3.06
N HIS A 114 -5.55 -14.16 4.04
CA HIS A 114 -6.87 -14.22 4.63
C HIS A 114 -6.79 -14.27 6.16
N LEU A 115 -7.42 -13.31 6.84
CA LEU A 115 -7.58 -13.34 8.29
C LEU A 115 -8.75 -14.23 8.68
N TRP A 116 -8.47 -15.23 9.51
CA TRP A 116 -9.43 -16.08 10.19
C TRP A 116 -9.40 -15.83 11.70
N ILE A 117 -10.56 -15.79 12.33
CA ILE A 117 -10.70 -15.71 13.79
C ILE A 117 -11.46 -16.92 14.30
N TYR A 118 -10.92 -17.59 15.31
CA TYR A 118 -11.65 -18.64 16.02
C TYR A 118 -12.19 -18.07 17.32
N ASP A 119 -13.50 -18.23 17.50
CA ASP A 119 -14.26 -17.77 18.66
C ASP A 119 -14.80 -18.98 19.42
N LEU A 120 -14.75 -18.96 20.75
CA LEU A 120 -15.29 -20.03 21.60
C LEU A 120 -16.82 -20.14 21.50
N ALA A 121 -17.50 -19.04 21.15
CA ALA A 121 -18.95 -19.05 20.95
C ALA A 121 -19.39 -19.75 19.65
N ASN A 122 -18.48 -19.94 18.71
CA ASN A 122 -18.75 -20.63 17.45
C ASN A 122 -18.45 -22.14 17.55
N ALA A 123 -19.01 -22.92 16.63
CA ALA A 123 -18.76 -24.35 16.58
C ALA A 123 -17.25 -24.64 16.51
N ALA A 124 -16.80 -25.62 17.29
CA ALA A 124 -15.40 -26.04 17.33
C ALA A 124 -14.87 -26.27 15.90
N ASN A 125 -13.69 -25.72 15.63
CA ASN A 125 -12.98 -25.79 14.35
C ASN A 125 -13.61 -25.06 13.15
N LYS A 126 -14.65 -24.23 13.34
CA LYS A 126 -15.14 -23.34 12.28
C LYS A 126 -14.62 -21.91 12.52
N PRO A 127 -13.62 -21.45 11.74
CA PRO A 127 -13.18 -20.07 11.81
C PRO A 127 -14.24 -19.12 11.24
N VAL A 128 -14.26 -17.90 11.75
CA VAL A 128 -14.92 -16.76 11.14
C VAL A 128 -13.98 -16.17 10.10
N SER A 129 -14.44 -16.11 8.85
CA SER A 129 -13.75 -15.41 7.75
C SER A 129 -13.93 -13.91 7.92
N ILE A 130 -12.82 -13.16 7.94
CA ILE A 130 -12.85 -11.72 8.26
C ILE A 130 -12.52 -10.86 7.05
N VAL A 131 -11.27 -10.93 6.58
CA VAL A 131 -10.79 -10.08 5.50
C VAL A 131 -9.78 -10.82 4.65
N GLN A 132 -9.97 -10.73 3.34
CA GLN A 132 -8.99 -11.14 2.33
C GLN A 132 -8.27 -9.90 1.82
N PHE A 133 -6.96 -9.98 1.65
CA PHE A 133 -6.16 -8.86 1.17
C PHE A 133 -4.92 -9.32 0.42
N SER A 134 -4.53 -8.51 -0.57
CA SER A 134 -3.28 -8.68 -1.30
C SER A 134 -2.47 -7.39 -1.20
N PRO A 135 -1.24 -7.44 -0.67
CA PRO A 135 -0.41 -6.26 -0.54
C PRO A 135 -0.02 -5.69 -1.90
N ASP A 136 -0.39 -4.43 -2.17
CA ASP A 136 0.14 -3.67 -3.29
C ASP A 136 1.62 -3.30 -3.03
N SER A 137 2.41 -3.24 -4.09
CA SER A 137 3.84 -2.96 -4.10
C SER A 137 4.22 -1.51 -3.75
N ALA A 138 3.25 -0.59 -3.74
CA ALA A 138 3.49 0.86 -3.69
C ALA A 138 3.63 1.49 -2.27
N LEU A 139 3.62 0.69 -1.20
CA LEU A 139 3.42 1.19 0.18
C LEU A 139 4.47 0.66 1.17
N PRO A 140 4.71 1.36 2.31
CA PRO A 140 5.89 1.20 3.16
C PRO A 140 6.11 -0.21 3.73
N THR A 141 7.34 -0.44 4.22
CA THR A 141 7.80 -1.68 4.88
C THR A 141 6.85 -2.15 6.00
N GLU A 142 6.13 -1.21 6.63
CA GLU A 142 5.11 -1.47 7.64
C GLU A 142 3.71 -1.11 7.13
N ARG A 143 2.76 -2.05 7.30
CA ARG A 143 1.38 -1.94 6.82
C ARG A 143 0.39 -2.08 7.96
N LEU A 144 -0.63 -1.23 7.92
CA LEU A 144 -1.79 -1.29 8.78
C LEU A 144 -3.02 -1.64 7.93
N ILE A 145 -3.71 -2.71 8.30
CA ILE A 145 -4.90 -3.21 7.60
C ILE A 145 -6.06 -3.19 8.59
N PRO A 146 -7.00 -2.23 8.47
CA PRO A 146 -8.21 -2.25 9.29
C PRO A 146 -9.10 -3.40 8.87
N PHE A 147 -9.83 -3.97 9.82
CA PHE A 147 -10.84 -4.97 9.54
C PHE A 147 -12.00 -4.86 10.53
N THR A 148 -13.16 -5.36 10.11
CA THR A 148 -14.37 -5.47 10.93
C THR A 148 -14.93 -6.88 10.78
N SER A 149 -15.75 -7.31 11.74
CA SER A 149 -16.47 -8.58 11.62
C SER A 149 -17.95 -8.34 11.38
N SER A 150 -18.53 -9.02 10.38
CA SER A 150 -19.99 -9.04 10.19
C SER A 150 -20.70 -10.01 11.13
N GLN A 151 -19.96 -10.95 11.73
CA GLN A 151 -20.47 -11.89 12.73
C GLN A 151 -19.98 -11.46 14.12
N ALA A 152 -20.81 -11.62 15.15
CA ALA A 152 -20.42 -11.28 16.51
C ALA A 152 -19.30 -12.21 16.98
N ILE A 153 -18.16 -11.63 17.35
CA ILE A 153 -17.03 -12.31 17.96
C ILE A 153 -16.99 -11.93 19.43
N THR A 154 -17.16 -12.90 20.33
CA THR A 154 -17.37 -12.62 21.77
C THR A 154 -16.22 -13.09 22.65
N ALA A 155 -15.59 -14.21 22.29
CA ALA A 155 -14.48 -14.82 23.02
C ALA A 155 -13.45 -15.37 22.03
N PRO A 156 -12.79 -14.49 21.24
CA PRO A 156 -11.77 -14.91 20.30
C PRO A 156 -10.60 -15.52 21.06
N TYR A 157 -10.19 -16.71 20.66
CA TYR A 157 -9.07 -17.42 21.29
C TYR A 157 -7.93 -17.69 20.32
N LYS A 158 -8.09 -17.39 19.02
CA LYS A 158 -7.05 -17.61 18.02
C LYS A 158 -7.29 -16.77 16.77
N PHE A 159 -6.26 -16.11 16.30
CA PHE A 159 -6.22 -15.35 15.05
C PHE A 159 -5.21 -16.01 14.12
N MET A 160 -5.58 -16.20 12.86
CA MET A 160 -4.72 -16.85 11.88
C MET A 160 -4.68 -16.04 10.59
N ILE A 161 -3.48 -15.82 10.07
CA ILE A 161 -3.30 -15.40 8.68
C ILE A 161 -3.08 -16.66 7.87
N MET A 162 -3.97 -16.89 6.93
CA MET A 162 -3.90 -17.98 5.97
C MET A 162 -3.36 -17.45 4.64
N LEU A 163 -2.60 -18.28 3.94
CA LEU A 163 -2.32 -18.14 2.52
C LEU A 163 -3.41 -18.88 1.76
N GLU A 164 -4.25 -18.14 1.04
CA GLU A 164 -5.37 -18.68 0.27
C GLU A 164 -5.03 -18.63 -1.22
N TYR A 165 -5.51 -19.65 -1.95
CA TYR A 165 -5.30 -19.84 -3.37
C TYR A 165 -6.62 -19.68 -4.11
N THR A 166 -6.62 -18.96 -5.22
CA THR A 166 -7.83 -18.72 -6.02
C THR A 166 -8.11 -19.82 -7.04
N ASP A 167 -7.28 -20.87 -7.09
CA ASP A 167 -7.40 -21.99 -8.02
C ASP A 167 -8.52 -22.96 -7.64
N GLY A 168 -8.95 -22.96 -6.37
CA GLY A 168 -10.01 -23.81 -5.83
C GLY A 168 -9.56 -25.24 -5.48
N ASP A 169 -8.39 -25.66 -5.95
CA ASP A 169 -7.82 -26.99 -5.70
C ASP A 169 -6.85 -26.99 -4.52
N SER A 170 -6.20 -25.86 -4.25
CA SER A 170 -5.19 -25.75 -3.19
C SER A 170 -5.84 -25.38 -1.86
N ALA A 171 -5.58 -26.21 -0.84
CA ALA A 171 -6.06 -25.93 0.51
C ALA A 171 -5.34 -24.71 1.12
N PRO A 172 -6.03 -23.85 1.90
CA PRO A 172 -5.39 -22.73 2.59
C PRO A 172 -4.30 -23.18 3.57
N GLU A 173 -3.17 -22.47 3.59
CA GLU A 173 -2.02 -22.78 4.44
C GLU A 173 -1.85 -21.78 5.58
N PRO A 174 -1.57 -22.23 6.82
CA PRO A 174 -1.35 -21.31 7.94
C PRO A 174 0.01 -20.59 7.84
N LEU A 175 -0.02 -19.26 7.79
CA LEU A 175 1.17 -18.42 7.68
C LEU A 175 1.58 -17.80 9.03
N LEU A 176 0.63 -17.20 9.74
CA LEU A 176 0.87 -16.57 11.05
C LEU A 176 -0.23 -16.94 12.01
N LEU A 177 0.13 -16.97 13.29
CA LEU A 177 -0.77 -17.28 14.39
C LEU A 177 -0.66 -16.17 15.44
N ALA A 178 -1.77 -15.79 16.05
CA ALA A 178 -1.77 -14.99 17.27
C ALA A 178 -2.79 -15.59 18.23
N GLN A 179 -2.38 -15.81 19.48
CA GLN A 179 -3.21 -16.41 20.51
C GLN A 179 -3.20 -15.47 21.73
N PRO A 180 -4.38 -15.01 22.21
CA PRO A 180 -4.49 -14.19 23.43
C PRO A 180 -3.99 -14.90 24.68
#